data_AF-A0A2M9YJQ4-F1
#
_entry.id   AF-A0A2M9YJQ4-F1
#
_cell.length_a   1.000
_cell.length_b   1.000
_cell.length_c   1.000
_cell.angle_alpha   90.00
_cell.angle_beta   90.00
_cell.angle_gamma   90.00
#
_symmetry.space_group_name_H-M   'P 1'
#
loop_
_entity.id
_entity.type
_entity.pdbx_description
1 polymer ?
#
loop_
_entity_poly.entity_id
_entity_poly.type
_entity_poly.pdbx_seq_one_letter_code
_entity_poly.pdbx_strand_id
1 'polypeptide(L)'
;MKYSLHLIFLIFSCLFGNCKSPFEATSHDQNKDNKIDNILYTKTDSKIAIFMETFENQKEVPDDWMWLKMNPEDPQSFQFLYNEIASKDPQKVDLKIWFGPGNLKLVEKDDKDQDGFFETTQYYNRFAKPKIGSGIIARIEIDSDKDQRPDIWIFPMERMELDTNKDGFPDKLVSDPQIVRDVLKDRKQTGIKSSPLSSGQSWALHPELIRDETLKATIPFSL
;
A
#
# COMPACT_ATOMS: atom_id res chain seq x y z
N MET A 1 -27.15 -8.50 -29.04
CA MET A 1 -27.13 -7.35 -29.97
C MET A 1 -28.07 -6.29 -29.41
N LYS A 2 -27.64 -5.02 -29.40
CA LYS A 2 -28.32 -3.80 -28.90
C LYS A 2 -28.15 -3.43 -27.41
N TYR A 3 -26.98 -2.87 -27.11
CA TYR A 3 -26.85 -1.64 -26.29
C TYR A 3 -25.70 -0.81 -26.86
N SER A 4 -25.92 -0.19 -28.00
CA SER A 4 -25.04 0.83 -28.58
C SER A 4 -25.93 1.92 -29.13
N LEU A 5 -26.20 2.96 -28.31
CA LEU A 5 -26.66 4.27 -28.81
C LEU A 5 -26.75 5.39 -27.76
N HIS A 6 -26.26 5.21 -26.52
CA HIS A 6 -26.37 6.26 -25.49
C HIS A 6 -25.02 6.82 -24.99
N LEU A 7 -23.88 6.24 -25.39
CA LEU A 7 -22.56 6.80 -25.05
C LEU A 7 -22.08 7.87 -26.06
N ILE A 8 -22.73 7.99 -27.22
CA ILE A 8 -22.33 8.93 -28.28
C ILE A 8 -22.81 10.36 -27.98
N PHE A 9 -23.82 10.55 -27.12
CA PHE A 9 -24.37 11.88 -26.83
C PHE A 9 -23.65 12.67 -25.73
N LEU A 10 -22.71 12.06 -25.01
CA LEU A 10 -21.87 12.76 -24.02
C LEU A 10 -20.55 13.30 -24.60
N ILE A 11 -20.20 12.91 -25.83
CA ILE A 11 -18.97 13.35 -26.52
C ILE A 11 -19.22 14.63 -27.34
N PHE A 12 -20.47 14.99 -27.63
CA PHE A 12 -20.79 16.13 -28.51
C PHE A 12 -20.92 17.50 -27.81
N SER A 13 -20.88 17.55 -26.47
CA SER A 13 -21.01 18.81 -25.71
C SER A 13 -19.71 19.61 -25.60
N CYS A 14 -18.55 19.05 -25.97
CA CYS A 14 -17.25 19.71 -25.86
C CYS A 14 -16.79 20.46 -27.12
N LEU A 15 -17.60 20.52 -28.18
CA LEU A 15 -17.14 21.00 -29.49
C LEU A 15 -17.17 22.53 -29.67
N PHE A 16 -17.64 23.33 -28.69
CA PHE A 16 -17.72 24.80 -28.84
C PHE A 16 -17.26 25.62 -27.63
N GLY A 17 -16.72 24.99 -26.60
CA GLY A 17 -16.00 25.67 -25.53
C GLY A 17 -14.54 25.26 -25.60
N ASN A 18 -13.61 26.23 -25.55
CA ASN A 18 -12.20 25.96 -25.25
C ASN A 18 -12.12 25.32 -23.85
N CYS A 19 -12.37 24.02 -23.77
CA CYS A 19 -12.25 23.26 -22.54
C CYS A 19 -10.77 23.05 -22.33
N LYS A 20 -10.10 24.06 -21.77
CA LYS A 20 -8.74 23.90 -21.27
C LYS A 20 -8.78 22.75 -20.27
N SER A 21 -7.96 21.74 -20.49
CA SER A 21 -7.78 20.65 -19.52
C SER A 21 -7.52 21.28 -18.15
N PRO A 22 -8.13 20.77 -17.06
CA PRO A 22 -7.83 21.23 -15.71
C PRO A 22 -6.39 20.90 -15.28
N PHE A 23 -5.70 20.07 -16.07
CA PHE A 23 -4.32 19.62 -15.82
C PHE A 23 -3.43 19.83 -17.04
N GLU A 24 -2.19 20.22 -16.77
CA GLU A 24 -1.04 20.20 -17.67
C GLU A 24 -0.22 18.94 -17.38
N ALA A 25 0.21 18.24 -18.42
CA ALA A 25 1.06 17.05 -18.31
C ALA A 25 2.49 17.38 -18.79
N THR A 26 3.48 17.01 -17.99
CA THR A 26 4.91 17.19 -18.30
C THR A 26 5.60 15.83 -18.27
N SER A 27 6.19 15.42 -19.39
CA SER A 27 6.98 14.19 -19.46
C SER A 27 8.44 14.45 -19.12
N HIS A 28 9.06 13.53 -18.37
CA HIS A 28 10.47 13.59 -18.02
C HIS A 28 11.19 12.31 -18.43
N ASP A 29 12.32 12.50 -19.11
CA ASP A 29 13.35 11.50 -19.36
C ASP A 29 14.52 11.82 -18.41
N GLN A 30 14.56 11.14 -17.26
CA GLN A 30 15.54 11.35 -16.20
C GLN A 30 16.89 10.74 -16.58
N ASN A 31 16.89 9.60 -17.26
CA ASN A 31 18.09 8.83 -17.56
C ASN A 31 18.74 9.21 -18.93
N LYS A 32 18.05 10.01 -19.74
CA LYS A 32 18.43 10.52 -21.06
C LYS A 32 18.57 9.45 -22.15
N ASP A 33 17.78 8.37 -22.08
CA ASP A 33 17.73 7.31 -23.08
C ASP A 33 16.70 7.56 -24.20
N ASN A 34 16.07 8.74 -24.21
CA ASN A 34 14.96 9.16 -25.07
C ASN A 34 13.65 8.38 -24.84
N LYS A 35 13.49 7.75 -23.68
CA LYS A 35 12.22 7.20 -23.21
C LYS A 35 11.70 8.04 -22.05
N ILE A 36 10.39 8.07 -21.91
CA ILE A 36 9.74 8.79 -20.81
C ILE A 36 9.83 7.88 -19.58
N ASP A 37 10.43 8.38 -18.51
CA ASP A 37 10.50 7.69 -17.22
C ASP A 37 9.26 8.02 -16.36
N ASN A 38 8.74 9.25 -16.47
CA ASN A 38 7.53 9.66 -15.78
C ASN A 38 6.76 10.79 -16.48
N ILE A 39 5.47 10.89 -16.14
CA ILE A 39 4.57 11.97 -16.56
C ILE A 39 3.97 12.60 -15.31
N LEU A 40 4.22 13.90 -15.13
CA LEU A 40 3.73 14.67 -13.99
C LEU A 40 2.51 15.51 -14.39
N TYR A 41 1.43 15.39 -13.61
CA TYR A 41 0.17 16.10 -13.83
C TYR A 41 0.03 17.26 -12.85
N THR A 42 -0.06 18.46 -13.41
CA THR A 42 -0.05 19.73 -12.69
C THR A 42 -1.35 20.48 -12.91
N LYS A 43 -1.98 20.96 -11.82
CA LYS A 43 -3.23 21.72 -11.93
C LYS A 43 -2.95 23.06 -12.63
N THR A 44 -3.71 23.36 -13.69
CA THR A 44 -3.43 24.51 -14.56
C THR A 44 -3.48 25.86 -13.86
N ASP A 45 -4.37 26.02 -12.87
CA ASP A 45 -4.61 27.28 -12.15
C ASP A 45 -3.61 27.53 -11.01
N SER A 46 -3.39 26.54 -10.15
CA SER A 46 -2.52 26.66 -8.97
C SER A 46 -1.07 26.26 -9.24
N LYS A 47 -0.81 25.61 -10.39
CA LYS A 47 0.48 25.02 -10.75
C LYS A 47 1.00 23.97 -9.77
N ILE A 48 0.15 23.46 -8.86
CA ILE A 48 0.49 22.38 -7.94
C ILE A 48 0.45 21.04 -8.69
N ALA A 49 1.52 20.27 -8.60
CA ALA A 49 1.52 18.90 -9.12
C ALA A 49 0.79 17.97 -8.14
N ILE A 50 -0.09 17.13 -8.68
CA ILE A 50 -1.00 16.30 -7.88
C ILE A 50 -0.92 14.79 -8.15
N PHE A 51 -0.36 14.42 -9.30
CA PHE A 51 -0.35 13.03 -9.75
C PHE A 51 0.85 12.79 -10.65
N MET A 52 1.41 11.59 -10.58
CA MET A 52 2.55 11.18 -11.38
C MET A 52 2.37 9.73 -11.82
N GLU A 53 2.62 9.50 -13.09
CA GLU A 53 2.74 8.17 -13.69
C GLU A 53 4.22 7.86 -13.89
N THR A 54 4.68 6.69 -13.45
CA THR A 54 6.07 6.24 -13.62
C THR A 54 6.09 4.94 -14.42
N PHE A 55 7.14 4.77 -15.22
CA PHE A 55 7.41 3.61 -16.06
C PHE A 55 8.53 2.76 -15.42
N GLU A 56 8.32 2.31 -14.18
CA GLU A 56 9.39 1.79 -13.31
C GLU A 56 9.76 0.34 -13.67
N ASN A 57 8.77 -0.55 -13.75
CA ASN A 57 8.97 -1.98 -14.07
C ASN A 57 8.59 -2.29 -15.53
N GLN A 58 7.65 -1.52 -16.09
CA GLN A 58 7.15 -1.64 -17.47
C GLN A 58 7.53 -0.39 -18.26
N LYS A 59 8.49 -0.53 -19.19
CA LYS A 59 9.08 0.63 -19.89
C LYS A 59 8.19 1.31 -20.94
N GLU A 60 7.09 0.66 -21.33
CA GLU A 60 6.24 1.12 -22.43
C GLU A 60 4.86 1.58 -21.96
N VAL A 61 4.46 1.21 -20.75
CA VAL A 61 3.17 1.53 -20.14
C VAL A 61 3.41 1.91 -18.68
N PRO A 62 2.74 2.95 -18.15
CA PRO A 62 2.83 3.26 -16.73
C PRO A 62 2.42 2.06 -15.87
N ASP A 63 3.13 1.88 -14.76
CA ASP A 63 2.90 0.79 -13.81
C ASP A 63 3.07 1.19 -12.34
N ASP A 64 3.36 2.47 -12.08
CA ASP A 64 3.35 3.10 -10.77
C ASP A 64 2.60 4.43 -10.90
N TRP A 65 1.56 4.59 -10.07
CA TRP A 65 0.66 5.74 -10.05
C TRP A 65 0.68 6.38 -8.67
N MET A 66 1.32 7.54 -8.60
CA MET A 66 1.56 8.25 -7.36
C MET A 66 0.66 9.49 -7.23
N TRP A 67 -0.17 9.52 -6.19
CA TRP A 67 -0.86 10.72 -5.74
C TRP A 67 0.06 11.49 -4.80
N LEU A 68 0.34 12.73 -5.16
CA LEU A 68 1.28 13.56 -4.45
C LEU A 68 0.80 15.00 -4.38
N LYS A 69 1.52 15.82 -3.64
CA LYS A 69 1.42 17.27 -3.68
C LYS A 69 2.81 17.85 -3.77
N MET A 70 3.08 18.65 -4.79
CA MET A 70 4.36 19.34 -4.94
C MET A 70 4.13 20.80 -5.35
N ASN A 71 4.77 21.72 -4.63
CA ASN A 71 4.80 23.13 -4.99
C ASN A 71 5.71 23.32 -6.21
N PRO A 72 5.27 24.00 -7.28
CA PRO A 72 6.10 24.30 -8.45
C PRO A 72 7.33 25.16 -8.12
N GLU A 73 7.25 26.01 -7.09
CA GLU A 73 8.34 26.89 -6.68
C GLU A 73 9.37 26.18 -5.79
N ASP A 74 9.01 25.02 -5.23
CA ASP A 74 9.88 24.22 -4.37
C ASP A 74 9.72 22.73 -4.71
N PRO A 75 10.51 22.20 -5.66
CA PRO A 75 10.48 20.79 -6.02
C PRO A 75 10.81 19.83 -4.87
N GLN A 76 11.39 20.31 -3.77
CA GLN A 76 11.67 19.49 -2.57
C GLN A 76 10.46 19.38 -1.63
N SER A 77 9.39 20.13 -1.89
CA SER A 77 8.15 20.13 -1.09
C SER A 77 7.24 18.92 -1.32
N PHE A 78 7.72 17.90 -2.06
CA PHE A 78 6.89 16.75 -2.44
C PHE A 78 6.35 16.01 -1.21
N GLN A 79 5.04 15.82 -1.20
CA GLN A 79 4.33 15.03 -0.22
C GLN A 79 3.60 13.90 -0.93
N PHE A 80 4.00 12.65 -0.68
CA PHE A 80 3.26 11.48 -1.14
C PHE A 80 2.02 11.29 -0.28
N LEU A 81 0.93 10.87 -0.92
CA LEU A 81 -0.34 10.61 -0.26
C LEU A 81 -0.71 9.13 -0.40
N TYR A 82 -0.62 8.62 -1.63
CA TYR A 82 -1.03 7.28 -1.99
C TYR A 82 -0.26 6.82 -3.23
N ASN A 83 0.08 5.53 -3.32
CA ASN A 83 0.70 4.93 -4.49
C ASN A 83 0.01 3.61 -4.85
N GLU A 84 -0.19 3.36 -6.14
CA GLU A 84 -0.60 2.08 -6.70
C GLU A 84 0.51 1.58 -7.62
N ILE A 85 0.91 0.31 -7.48
CA ILE A 85 1.96 -0.29 -8.30
C ILE A 85 1.44 -1.59 -8.89
N ALA A 86 1.75 -1.81 -10.16
CA ALA A 86 1.47 -3.00 -10.94
C ALA A 86 2.80 -3.67 -11.34
N SER A 87 3.43 -4.35 -10.37
CA SER A 87 4.84 -4.73 -10.48
C SER A 87 5.16 -5.80 -11.54
N LYS A 88 4.19 -6.69 -11.85
CA LYS A 88 4.38 -7.78 -12.84
C LYS A 88 3.49 -7.69 -14.07
N ASP A 89 2.26 -7.24 -13.92
CA ASP A 89 1.28 -7.07 -15.00
C ASP A 89 0.71 -5.65 -14.91
N PRO A 90 0.94 -4.76 -15.90
CA PRO A 90 0.51 -3.37 -15.87
C PRO A 90 -1.01 -3.17 -15.76
N GLN A 91 -1.81 -4.22 -15.97
CA GLN A 91 -3.27 -4.15 -15.80
C GLN A 91 -3.74 -4.55 -14.40
N LYS A 92 -2.83 -5.02 -13.54
CA LYS A 92 -3.13 -5.54 -12.22
C LYS A 92 -2.26 -4.86 -11.17
N VAL A 93 -2.87 -3.92 -10.45
CA VAL A 93 -2.27 -3.35 -9.24
C VAL A 93 -2.10 -4.46 -8.21
N ASP A 94 -0.86 -4.72 -7.79
CA ASP A 94 -0.51 -5.71 -6.78
C ASP A 94 0.01 -5.06 -5.49
N LEU A 95 0.32 -3.76 -5.49
CA LEU A 95 0.66 -3.01 -4.29
C LEU A 95 -0.12 -1.71 -4.16
N LYS A 96 -0.51 -1.40 -2.92
CA LYS A 96 -1.13 -0.13 -2.55
C LYS A 96 -0.46 0.43 -1.31
N ILE A 97 -0.02 1.69 -1.34
CA ILE A 97 0.77 2.28 -0.26
C ILE A 97 0.18 3.61 0.16
N TRP A 98 -0.03 3.80 1.46
CA TRP A 98 -0.48 5.06 2.05
C TRP A 98 0.65 5.74 2.81
N PHE A 99 0.73 7.07 2.65
CA PHE A 99 1.76 7.89 3.26
C PHE A 99 1.16 8.94 4.20
N GLY A 100 1.92 9.26 5.25
CA GLY A 100 1.62 10.30 6.22
C GLY A 100 2.51 11.52 6.04
N PRO A 101 2.37 12.51 6.95
CA PRO A 101 3.22 13.71 6.94
C PRO A 101 4.71 13.37 6.94
N GLY A 102 5.48 14.13 6.15
CA GLY A 102 6.93 13.90 6.00
C GLY A 102 7.27 12.64 5.21
N ASN A 103 6.37 12.15 4.35
CA ASN A 103 6.53 10.97 3.50
C ASN A 103 6.80 9.69 4.31
N LEU A 104 6.24 9.63 5.51
CA LEU A 104 6.28 8.44 6.34
C LEU A 104 5.36 7.39 5.71
N LYS A 105 5.87 6.22 5.36
CA LYS A 105 5.03 5.10 4.94
C LYS A 105 4.17 4.67 6.12
N LEU A 106 2.85 4.54 5.94
CA LEU A 106 1.92 4.19 7.02
C LEU A 106 1.44 2.75 6.88
N VAL A 107 0.95 2.41 5.68
CA VAL A 107 0.36 1.12 5.36
C VAL A 107 0.77 0.71 3.96
N GLU A 108 0.98 -0.59 3.76
CA GLU A 108 1.06 -1.23 2.45
C GLU A 108 0.08 -2.40 2.41
N LYS A 109 -0.66 -2.52 1.31
CA LYS A 109 -1.41 -3.72 0.97
C LYS A 109 -0.76 -4.40 -0.23
N ASP A 110 -0.68 -5.72 -0.18
CA ASP A 110 0.03 -6.56 -1.13
C ASP A 110 -0.85 -7.76 -1.54
N ASP A 111 -1.06 -7.90 -2.86
CA ASP A 111 -1.68 -9.04 -3.54
C ASP A 111 -0.56 -9.91 -4.14
N LYS A 112 -0.06 -10.86 -3.35
CA LYS A 112 1.16 -11.59 -3.70
C LYS A 112 0.90 -12.62 -4.79
N ASP A 113 -0.32 -13.19 -4.83
CA ASP A 113 -0.74 -14.22 -5.77
C ASP A 113 -1.43 -13.69 -7.04
N GLN A 114 -1.70 -12.39 -7.11
CA GLN A 114 -2.23 -11.63 -8.25
C GLN A 114 -3.64 -12.05 -8.69
N ASP A 115 -4.45 -12.46 -7.73
CA ASP A 115 -5.84 -12.82 -7.97
C ASP A 115 -6.84 -11.66 -7.75
N GLY A 116 -6.33 -10.47 -7.43
CA GLY A 116 -7.10 -9.25 -7.20
C GLY A 116 -7.53 -9.06 -5.76
N PHE A 117 -7.15 -9.96 -4.85
CA PHE A 117 -7.37 -9.82 -3.43
C PHE A 117 -6.08 -9.44 -2.72
N PHE A 118 -6.09 -8.37 -1.92
CA PHE A 118 -4.93 -7.94 -1.16
C PHE A 118 -4.89 -8.65 0.20
N GLU A 119 -4.35 -9.86 0.23
CA GLU A 119 -4.34 -10.71 1.42
C GLU A 119 -3.42 -10.19 2.52
N THR A 120 -2.36 -9.45 2.17
CA THR A 120 -1.40 -8.97 3.16
C THR A 120 -1.53 -7.46 3.39
N THR A 121 -1.63 -7.04 4.65
CA THR A 121 -1.53 -5.64 5.05
C THR A 121 -0.35 -5.44 6.01
N GLN A 122 0.59 -4.58 5.65
CA GLN A 122 1.74 -4.21 6.49
C GLN A 122 1.53 -2.81 7.09
N TYR A 123 1.75 -2.69 8.39
CA TYR A 123 1.71 -1.41 9.11
C TYR A 123 3.11 -1.00 9.52
N TYR A 124 3.42 0.27 9.33
CA TYR A 124 4.75 0.82 9.55
C TYR A 124 4.82 1.65 10.83
N ASN A 125 5.95 1.55 11.52
CA ASN A 125 6.23 2.37 12.70
C ASN A 125 6.72 3.77 12.32
N ARG A 126 6.85 4.62 13.34
CA ARG A 126 7.30 6.03 13.20
C ARG A 126 8.72 6.20 12.61
N PHE A 127 9.50 5.13 12.49
CA PHE A 127 10.84 5.12 11.93
C PHE A 127 10.88 4.77 10.43
N ALA A 128 9.73 4.51 9.79
CA ALA A 128 9.61 4.18 8.37
C ALA A 128 9.85 5.38 7.42
N LYS A 129 10.91 6.16 7.68
CA LYS A 129 11.35 7.28 6.86
C LYS A 129 12.31 6.81 5.77
N PRO A 130 12.38 7.54 4.63
CA PRO A 130 13.40 7.29 3.62
C PRO A 130 14.80 7.25 4.27
N LYS A 131 15.63 6.25 3.89
CA LYS A 131 16.99 5.94 4.40
C LYS A 131 17.10 5.02 5.63
N ILE A 132 16.01 4.53 6.21
CA ILE A 132 16.05 3.48 7.26
C ILE A 132 15.64 2.16 6.62
N GLY A 133 16.58 1.21 6.51
CA GLY A 133 16.39 -0.03 5.75
C GLY A 133 15.89 -1.25 6.54
N SER A 134 15.72 -1.14 7.85
CA SER A 134 15.34 -2.28 8.71
C SER A 134 14.56 -1.85 9.93
N GLY A 135 13.72 -2.75 10.47
CA GLY A 135 12.97 -2.50 11.71
C GLY A 135 11.90 -1.42 11.58
N ILE A 136 11.33 -1.25 10.38
CA ILE A 136 10.33 -0.23 10.07
C ILE A 136 8.89 -0.78 10.01
N ILE A 137 8.74 -2.10 9.89
CA ILE A 137 7.45 -2.78 9.90
C ILE A 137 7.09 -3.05 11.36
N ALA A 138 5.97 -2.50 11.80
CA ALA A 138 5.44 -2.71 13.14
C ALA A 138 4.65 -4.02 13.24
N ARG A 139 3.86 -4.29 12.21
CA ARG A 139 2.91 -5.42 12.18
C ARG A 139 2.58 -5.82 10.76
N ILE A 140 2.33 -7.10 10.54
CA ILE A 140 1.78 -7.65 9.30
C ILE A 140 0.49 -8.38 9.64
N GLU A 141 -0.55 -8.13 8.87
CA GLU A 141 -1.82 -8.84 8.90
C GLU A 141 -1.98 -9.65 7.62
N ILE A 142 -2.46 -10.89 7.74
CA ILE A 142 -2.73 -11.76 6.59
C ILE A 142 -4.15 -12.32 6.71
N ASP A 143 -4.96 -12.07 5.69
CA ASP A 143 -6.28 -12.67 5.47
C ASP A 143 -6.10 -13.85 4.50
N SER A 144 -6.10 -15.07 5.04
CA SER A 144 -5.71 -16.25 4.26
C SER A 144 -6.87 -16.90 3.51
N ASP A 145 -8.12 -16.56 3.84
CA ASP A 145 -9.33 -17.14 3.23
C ASP A 145 -10.23 -16.12 2.51
N LYS A 146 -9.80 -14.87 2.41
CA LYS A 146 -10.37 -13.77 1.63
C LYS A 146 -11.72 -13.30 2.16
N ASP A 147 -11.93 -13.37 3.49
CA ASP A 147 -13.16 -12.97 4.16
C ASP A 147 -13.18 -11.49 4.63
N GLN A 148 -12.10 -10.76 4.34
CA GLN A 148 -11.80 -9.38 4.74
C GLN A 148 -11.43 -9.22 6.23
N ARG A 149 -11.10 -10.31 6.91
CA ARG A 149 -10.61 -10.33 8.30
C ARG A 149 -9.24 -11.00 8.33
N PRO A 150 -8.25 -10.40 9.02
CA PRO A 150 -6.98 -11.08 9.20
C PRO A 150 -7.15 -12.36 10.02
N ASP A 151 -6.43 -13.40 9.64
CA ASP A 151 -6.28 -14.64 10.39
C ASP A 151 -4.98 -14.68 11.18
N ILE A 152 -4.02 -13.86 10.77
CA ILE A 152 -2.64 -13.90 11.23
C ILE A 152 -2.18 -12.47 11.48
N TRP A 153 -1.69 -12.22 12.70
CA TRP A 153 -1.02 -10.98 13.07
C TRP A 153 0.43 -11.29 13.42
N ILE A 154 1.37 -10.79 12.63
CA ILE A 154 2.80 -10.99 12.83
C ILE A 154 3.41 -9.70 13.38
N PHE A 155 4.06 -9.79 14.53
CA PHE A 155 4.89 -8.75 15.13
C PHE A 155 6.35 -9.14 14.88
N PRO A 156 7.04 -8.48 13.93
CA PRO A 156 8.31 -8.98 13.42
C PRO A 156 9.34 -9.29 14.52
N MET A 157 9.96 -10.47 14.42
CA MET A 157 10.97 -11.01 15.35
C MET A 157 10.50 -11.33 16.78
N GLU A 158 9.30 -10.94 17.18
CA GLU A 158 8.79 -11.17 18.54
C GLU A 158 7.76 -12.30 18.61
N ARG A 159 6.64 -12.15 17.90
CA ARG A 159 5.52 -13.09 18.03
C ARG A 159 4.56 -13.04 16.86
N MET A 160 3.68 -14.02 16.83
CA MET A 160 2.54 -14.07 15.93
C MET A 160 1.30 -14.53 16.69
N GLU A 161 0.16 -13.95 16.36
CA GLU A 161 -1.14 -14.31 16.90
C GLU A 161 -2.00 -14.83 15.75
N LEU A 162 -2.78 -15.88 16.02
CA LEU A 162 -3.56 -16.57 15.01
C LEU A 162 -5.01 -16.64 15.47
N ASP A 163 -5.93 -16.41 14.54
CA ASP A 163 -7.34 -16.79 14.66
C ASP A 163 -7.52 -18.17 14.01
N THR A 164 -7.63 -19.21 14.85
CA THR A 164 -7.78 -20.60 14.40
C THR A 164 -9.22 -21.09 14.38
N ASN A 165 -10.16 -20.34 14.98
CA ASN A 165 -11.58 -20.68 15.02
C ASN A 165 -12.44 -19.77 14.12
N LYS A 166 -11.83 -18.80 13.43
CA LYS A 166 -12.42 -17.88 12.46
C LYS A 166 -13.53 -17.02 13.06
N ASP A 167 -13.34 -16.57 14.32
CA ASP A 167 -14.28 -15.68 14.99
C ASP A 167 -13.91 -14.18 14.85
N GLY A 168 -12.80 -13.88 14.18
CA GLY A 168 -12.23 -12.56 13.98
C GLY A 168 -11.29 -12.12 15.09
N PHE A 169 -11.02 -12.97 16.09
CA PHE A 169 -10.15 -12.66 17.22
C PHE A 169 -9.02 -13.69 17.35
N PRO A 170 -7.79 -13.25 17.65
CA PRO A 170 -6.70 -14.20 17.84
C PRO A 170 -6.89 -15.07 19.09
N ASP A 171 -6.79 -16.39 18.93
CA ASP A 171 -6.97 -17.41 19.98
C ASP A 171 -5.72 -18.26 20.24
N LYS A 172 -4.69 -18.13 19.38
CA LYS A 172 -3.38 -18.77 19.55
C LYS A 172 -2.22 -17.77 19.49
N LEU A 173 -1.14 -18.13 20.17
CA LEU A 173 0.13 -17.42 20.20
C LEU A 173 1.27 -18.31 19.74
N VAL A 174 2.14 -17.74 18.92
CA VAL A 174 3.41 -18.31 18.49
C VAL A 174 4.51 -17.31 18.89
N SER A 175 5.40 -17.71 19.80
CA SER A 175 6.50 -16.86 20.30
C SER A 175 7.88 -17.46 20.00
N ASP A 176 7.95 -18.56 19.25
CA ASP A 176 9.22 -19.10 18.79
C ASP A 176 9.79 -18.18 17.69
N PRO A 177 10.93 -17.50 17.91
CA PRO A 177 11.45 -16.53 16.95
C PRO A 177 11.88 -17.16 15.62
N GLN A 178 12.19 -18.46 15.61
CA GLN A 178 12.53 -19.15 14.37
C GLN A 178 11.29 -19.34 13.50
N ILE A 179 10.19 -19.80 14.11
CA ILE A 179 8.91 -19.94 13.41
C ILE A 179 8.43 -18.60 12.88
N VAL A 180 8.46 -17.54 13.71
CA VAL A 180 8.07 -16.18 13.29
C VAL A 180 8.93 -15.71 12.11
N ARG A 181 10.25 -15.93 12.14
CA ARG A 181 11.16 -15.60 11.02
C ARG A 181 10.82 -16.36 9.74
N ASP A 182 10.48 -17.63 9.84
CA ASP A 182 10.18 -18.45 8.67
C ASP A 182 8.84 -18.06 8.05
N VAL A 183 7.81 -17.78 8.87
CA VAL A 183 6.53 -17.24 8.39
C VAL A 183 6.69 -15.86 7.75
N LEU A 184 7.54 -14.99 8.28
CA LEU A 184 7.78 -13.68 7.67
C LEU A 184 8.34 -13.74 6.25
N LYS A 185 9.16 -14.77 5.95
CA LYS A 185 9.75 -14.95 4.61
C LYS A 185 8.72 -15.45 3.61
N ASP A 186 8.01 -16.50 3.97
CA ASP A 186 7.19 -17.23 3.00
C ASP A 186 5.72 -16.79 3.03
N ARG A 187 5.28 -16.17 4.14
CA ARG A 187 3.90 -15.72 4.42
C ARG A 187 2.85 -16.81 4.20
N LYS A 188 3.25 -18.07 4.37
CA LYS A 188 2.41 -19.26 4.26
C LYS A 188 2.65 -20.12 5.49
N GLN A 189 1.60 -20.64 6.13
CA GLN A 189 1.72 -21.89 6.90
C GLN A 189 0.39 -22.44 7.42
N THR A 190 0.37 -23.77 7.57
CA THR A 190 -0.62 -24.56 8.33
C THR A 190 0.13 -25.41 9.35
N GLY A 191 -0.49 -25.72 10.49
CA GLY A 191 0.07 -26.70 11.47
C GLY A 191 1.15 -26.17 12.42
N ILE A 192 1.15 -24.87 12.73
CA ILE A 192 2.15 -24.27 13.61
C ILE A 192 1.92 -24.67 15.07
N LYS A 193 2.99 -25.08 15.76
CA LYS A 193 2.95 -25.29 17.21
C LYS A 193 2.70 -23.95 17.90
N SER A 194 1.54 -23.84 18.53
CA SER A 194 1.10 -22.63 19.20
C SER A 194 0.59 -22.93 20.61
N SER A 195 0.62 -21.91 21.47
CA SER A 195 -0.02 -21.93 22.78
C SER A 195 -1.37 -21.22 22.72
N PRO A 196 -2.33 -21.54 23.61
CA PRO A 196 -3.54 -20.72 23.76
C PRO A 196 -3.20 -19.25 24.04
N LEU A 197 -4.00 -18.34 23.49
CA LEU A 197 -3.93 -16.91 23.74
C LEU A 197 -5.28 -16.45 24.28
N SER A 198 -5.27 -15.70 25.39
CA SER A 198 -6.48 -15.02 25.87
C SER A 198 -6.59 -13.64 25.23
N SER A 199 -7.82 -13.16 25.02
CA SER A 199 -8.05 -11.85 24.37
C SER A 199 -7.31 -10.72 25.08
N GLY A 200 -7.28 -10.70 26.42
CA GLY A 200 -6.59 -9.67 27.20
C GLY A 200 -5.06 -9.68 27.11
N GLN A 201 -4.46 -10.66 26.44
CA GLN A 201 -3.02 -10.74 26.17
C GLN A 201 -2.66 -10.45 24.71
N SER A 202 -3.67 -10.39 23.82
CA SER A 202 -3.48 -10.13 22.39
C SER A 202 -2.98 -8.71 22.16
N TRP A 203 -1.92 -8.56 21.36
CA TRP A 203 -1.42 -7.25 20.92
C TRP A 203 -2.21 -6.76 19.71
N ALA A 204 -2.84 -7.65 18.96
CA ALA A 204 -3.76 -7.25 17.90
C ALA A 204 -4.97 -6.51 18.47
N LEU A 205 -5.52 -6.98 19.60
CA LEU A 205 -6.66 -6.37 20.27
C LEU A 205 -6.26 -5.26 21.26
N HIS A 206 -5.10 -5.40 21.91
CA HIS A 206 -4.59 -4.47 22.91
C HIS A 206 -3.18 -4.00 22.56
N PRO A 207 -3.03 -3.15 21.53
CA PRO A 207 -1.73 -2.66 21.10
C PRO A 207 -1.00 -1.82 22.15
N GLU A 208 -1.70 -1.27 23.13
CA GLU A 208 -1.13 -0.59 24.30
C GLU A 208 -0.24 -1.50 25.15
N LEU A 209 -0.37 -2.82 25.02
CA LEU A 209 0.49 -3.79 25.68
C LEU A 209 1.88 -3.89 25.04
N ILE A 210 2.05 -3.39 23.81
CA ILE A 210 3.32 -3.37 23.10
C ILE A 210 4.23 -2.34 23.77
N ARG A 211 5.40 -2.78 24.27
CA ARG A 211 6.39 -1.89 24.90
C ARG A 211 7.42 -1.37 23.92
N ASP A 212 7.79 -2.19 22.92
CA ASP A 212 8.76 -1.81 21.90
C ASP A 212 8.11 -0.87 20.87
N GLU A 213 8.65 0.35 20.76
CA GLU A 213 8.20 1.36 19.83
C GLU A 213 8.36 0.94 18.36
N THR A 214 9.27 0.01 18.05
CA THR A 214 9.45 -0.51 16.69
C THR A 214 8.28 -1.38 16.24
N LEU A 215 7.50 -1.91 17.19
CA LEU A 215 6.33 -2.75 16.93
C LEU A 215 5.01 -1.99 17.04
N LYS A 216 5.07 -0.67 17.29
CA LYS A 216 3.90 0.20 17.31
C LYS A 216 3.68 0.81 15.93
N ALA A 217 2.52 0.51 15.33
CA ALA A 217 2.09 1.16 14.11
C ALA A 217 1.85 2.65 14.35
N THR A 218 2.14 3.48 13.34
CA THR A 218 1.91 4.92 13.42
C THR A 218 0.42 5.26 13.40
N ILE A 219 -0.36 4.49 12.63
CA ILE A 219 -1.82 4.63 12.59
C ILE A 219 -2.46 3.67 13.59
N PRO A 220 -3.60 4.07 14.21
CA PRO A 220 -4.36 3.15 15.05
C PRO A 220 -4.88 1.98 14.21
N PHE A 221 -4.99 0.83 14.86
CA PHE A 221 -5.46 -0.39 14.23
C PHE A 221 -6.96 -0.29 13.98
N SER A 222 -7.41 -0.61 12.77
CA SER A 222 -8.82 -0.88 12.50
C SER A 222 -9.08 -2.35 12.79
N LEU A 223 -9.97 -2.63 13.74
CA LEU A 223 -10.66 -3.91 13.89
C LEU A 223 -11.99 -3.84 13.15
#